data_AF-A0A957QHM2-F1
#
_entry.id   AF-A0A957QHM2-F1
#
_cell.length_a   1.000
_cell.length_b   1.000
_cell.length_c   1.000
_cell.angle_alpha   90.00
_cell.angle_beta   90.00
_cell.angle_gamma   90.00
#
_symmetry.space_group_name_H-M   'P 1'
#
loop_
_entity.id
_entity.type
_entity.pdbx_description
1 polymer ?
#
loop_
_entity_poly.entity_id
_entity_poly.type
_entity_poly.pdbx_seq_one_letter_code
_entity_poly.pdbx_strand_id
1 'polypeptide(L)'
;YAIFTDEWNEGDPEIDPTLEPPPGLYQPVRGFGLVWREGYGDVRGRLGWATQPEQAYSTLYQQTSYWKYNETYIRALNGGVWYLKAERSGWEWLVG
;
A
#
# COMPACT_ATOMS: atom_id res chain seq x y z
N TYR A 1 -13.23 1.86 -4.91
CA TYR A 1 -11.98 2.01 -4.14
C TYR A 1 -11.95 3.41 -3.54
N ALA A 2 -11.23 3.64 -2.45
CA ALA A 2 -10.95 4.98 -1.93
C ALA A 2 -9.54 5.40 -2.40
N ILE A 3 -9.35 6.68 -2.69
CA ILE A 3 -8.04 7.27 -2.99
C ILE A 3 -7.79 8.32 -1.91
N PHE A 4 -6.59 8.31 -1.36
CA PHE A 4 -6.11 9.32 -0.42
C PHE A 4 -4.85 9.93 -1.00
N THR A 5 -4.72 11.24 -0.87
CA THR A 5 -3.49 11.96 -1.18
C THR A 5 -2.45 11.59 -0.12
N ASP A 6 -1.21 11.36 -0.55
CA ASP A 6 -0.09 11.29 0.40
C ASP A 6 0.29 12.71 0.82
N GLU A 7 0.00 13.05 2.08
CA GLU A 7 0.28 14.37 2.67
C GLU A 7 1.52 14.34 3.58
N TRP A 8 2.17 13.18 3.73
CA TRP A 8 3.38 13.05 4.54
C TRP A 8 4.59 13.62 3.80
N ASN A 9 5.42 14.40 4.50
CA ASN A 9 6.65 14.98 3.97
C ASN A 9 7.87 14.48 4.74
N GLU A 10 9.04 14.53 4.09
CA GLU A 10 10.29 14.19 4.76
C GLU A 10 10.54 15.11 5.97
N GLY A 11 10.72 14.51 7.14
CA GLY A 11 10.84 15.20 8.42
C GLY A 11 9.57 15.15 9.28
N ASP A 12 8.42 14.81 8.72
CA ASP A 12 7.20 14.56 9.50
C ASP A 12 7.35 13.29 10.35
N PRO A 13 6.66 13.19 11.50
CA PRO A 13 6.65 11.98 12.30
C PRO A 13 6.26 10.76 11.46
N GLU A 14 7.13 9.75 11.44
CA GLU A 14 6.86 8.50 10.72
C GLU A 14 5.75 7.69 11.40
N ILE A 15 5.64 7.81 12.72
CA ILE A 15 4.70 7.12 13.60
C ILE A 15 4.00 8.09 14.54
N ASP A 16 2.93 7.63 15.18
CA ASP A 16 2.32 8.27 16.35
C ASP A 16 2.70 7.49 17.60
N PRO A 17 3.56 8.04 18.48
CA PRO A 17 4.04 7.32 19.66
C PRO A 17 2.95 7.03 20.70
N THR A 18 1.76 7.63 20.58
CA THR A 18 0.62 7.32 21.45
C THR A 18 -0.14 6.06 21.01
N LEU A 19 0.14 5.56 19.80
CA LEU A 19 -0.45 4.35 19.25
C LEU A 19 0.48 3.16 19.43
N GLU A 20 0.34 2.47 20.56
CA GLU A 20 1.12 1.27 20.86
C GLU A 20 0.56 0.03 20.15
N PRO A 21 1.34 -0.65 19.28
CA PRO A 21 0.89 -1.86 18.62
C PRO A 21 0.86 -3.04 19.61
N PRO A 22 -0.12 -3.97 19.46
CA PRO A 22 -0.10 -5.24 20.20
C PRO A 22 1.14 -6.10 19.88
N PRO A 23 1.48 -7.09 20.73
CA PRO A 23 2.62 -7.97 20.50
C PRO A 23 2.58 -8.63 19.11
N GLY A 24 3.70 -8.53 18.38
CA GLY A 24 3.85 -9.11 17.03
C GLY A 24 3.19 -8.31 15.90
N LEU A 25 2.60 -7.16 16.21
CA LEU A 25 2.03 -6.23 15.23
C LEU A 25 2.83 -4.92 15.20
N TYR A 26 2.58 -4.12 14.17
CA TYR A 26 3.35 -2.92 13.88
C TYR A 26 2.41 -1.78 13.48
N GLN A 27 2.81 -0.55 13.79
CA GLN A 27 2.20 0.64 13.21
C GLN A 27 2.72 0.81 11.78
N PRO A 28 1.86 1.02 10.77
CA PRO A 28 2.33 1.44 9.47
C PRO A 28 2.95 2.84 9.54
N VAL A 29 3.96 3.11 8.72
CA VAL A 29 4.79 4.33 8.83
C VAL A 29 4.61 5.27 7.64
N ARG A 30 5.09 6.52 7.77
CA ARG A 30 5.15 7.53 6.68
C ARG A 30 3.78 7.79 6.04
N GLY A 31 3.70 7.99 4.72
CA GLY A 31 2.47 8.33 4.00
C GLY A 31 1.32 7.34 4.19
N PHE A 32 1.60 6.04 4.04
CA PHE A 32 0.60 5.01 4.31
C PHE A 32 0.20 4.99 5.80
N GLY A 33 1.19 5.13 6.69
CA GLY A 33 0.98 5.27 8.13
C GLY A 33 0.15 6.48 8.53
N LEU A 34 0.26 7.59 7.79
CA LEU A 34 -0.51 8.82 8.03
C LEU A 34 -1.98 8.58 7.72
N VAL A 35 -2.29 8.11 6.50
CA VAL A 35 -3.66 7.76 6.12
C VAL A 35 -4.28 6.74 7.08
N TRP A 36 -3.48 5.75 7.51
CA TRP A 36 -3.91 4.75 8.48
C TRP A 36 -4.20 5.36 9.85
N ARG A 37 -3.25 6.08 10.47
CA ARG A 37 -3.40 6.56 11.87
C ARG A 37 -4.46 7.66 12.01
N GLU A 38 -4.60 8.51 11.00
CA GLU A 38 -5.64 9.56 10.95
C GLU A 38 -7.04 8.99 10.67
N GLY A 39 -7.13 7.70 10.31
CA GLY A 39 -8.41 7.01 10.14
C GLY A 39 -9.20 7.49 8.93
N TYR A 40 -8.54 8.07 7.91
CA TYR A 40 -9.22 8.56 6.71
C TYR A 40 -10.02 7.44 6.04
N GLY A 41 -11.32 7.68 5.83
CA GLY A 41 -12.23 6.69 5.25
C GLY A 41 -12.28 5.34 5.99
N ASP A 42 -12.02 5.35 7.31
CA ASP A 42 -11.98 4.17 8.18
C ASP A 42 -10.92 3.12 7.77
N VAL A 43 -9.80 3.58 7.19
CA VAL A 43 -8.71 2.67 6.77
C VAL A 43 -8.20 1.83 7.94
N ARG A 44 -8.00 2.43 9.12
CA ARG A 44 -7.53 1.71 10.32
C ARG A 44 -8.52 0.67 10.82
N GLY A 45 -9.81 1.00 10.90
CA GLY A 45 -10.83 0.06 11.37
C GLY A 45 -10.98 -1.14 10.44
N ARG A 46 -10.82 -0.92 9.13
CA ARG A 46 -10.95 -1.97 8.11
C ARG A 46 -9.72 -2.87 7.96
N LEU A 47 -8.51 -2.33 8.10
CA LEU A 47 -7.27 -3.08 7.91
C LEU A 47 -6.69 -3.64 9.22
N GLY A 48 -6.90 -2.97 10.35
CA GLY A 48 -6.21 -3.29 11.60
C GLY A 48 -4.72 -2.91 11.57
N TRP A 49 -3.95 -3.42 12.53
CA TRP A 49 -2.50 -3.18 12.62
C TRP A 49 -1.73 -3.94 11.53
N ALA A 50 -0.55 -3.44 11.17
CA ALA A 50 0.32 -4.16 10.25
C ALA A 50 0.85 -5.45 10.91
N THR A 51 0.91 -6.52 10.13
CA THR A 51 1.45 -7.82 10.59
C THR A 51 2.96 -7.94 10.39
N GLN A 52 3.57 -7.00 9.66
CA GLN A 52 5.01 -6.92 9.41
C GLN A 52 5.44 -5.45 9.32
N PRO A 53 6.71 -5.12 9.61
CA PRO A 53 7.25 -3.79 9.37
C PRO A 53 7.20 -3.41 7.89
N GLU A 54 7.18 -2.11 7.61
CA GLU A 54 7.38 -1.62 6.24
C GLU A 54 8.75 -2.06 5.70
N GLN A 55 8.78 -2.49 4.44
CA GLN A 55 10.00 -2.92 3.77
C GLN A 55 10.14 -2.19 2.44
N ALA A 56 11.26 -1.48 2.28
CA ALA A 56 11.65 -0.94 1.00
C ALA A 56 12.15 -2.06 0.08
N TYR A 57 11.72 -2.08 -1.18
CA TYR A 57 12.21 -3.02 -2.17
C TYR A 57 12.14 -2.46 -3.58
N SER A 58 13.02 -2.95 -4.46
CA SER A 58 13.01 -2.58 -5.88
C SER A 58 12.00 -3.45 -6.64
N THR A 59 10.96 -2.81 -7.16
CA THR A 59 9.94 -3.46 -8.01
C THR A 59 10.23 -3.25 -9.50
N LEU A 60 9.61 -4.09 -10.33
CA LEU A 60 9.42 -3.80 -11.75
C LEU A 60 7.98 -3.37 -11.94
N TYR A 61 7.82 -2.21 -12.58
CA TYR A 61 6.54 -1.66 -12.98
C TYR A 61 6.44 -1.74 -14.51
N GLN A 62 5.39 -2.38 -15.01
CA GLN A 62 5.10 -2.43 -16.43
C GLN A 62 3.64 -2.09 -16.68
N GLN A 63 3.39 -1.31 -17.73
CA GLN A 63 2.04 -1.01 -18.19
C GLN A 63 1.94 -1.28 -19.68
N THR A 64 0.84 -1.88 -20.15
CA THR A 64 0.60 -2.03 -21.59
C THR A 64 0.33 -0.68 -22.25
N SER A 65 0.64 -0.57 -23.54
CA SER A 65 0.62 0.69 -24.28
C SER A 65 -0.77 1.12 -24.79
N TYR A 66 -1.83 0.35 -24.48
CA TYR A 66 -3.19 0.71 -24.86
C TYR A 66 -3.67 1.96 -24.12
N TRP A 67 -4.18 2.95 -24.85
CA TRP A 67 -4.57 4.24 -24.26
C TRP A 67 -5.72 4.15 -23.24
N LYS A 68 -6.66 3.22 -23.43
CA LYS A 68 -7.87 3.08 -22.58
C LYS A 68 -7.89 1.80 -21.76
N TYR A 69 -7.43 0.69 -22.34
CA TYR A 69 -7.49 -0.64 -21.74
C TYR A 69 -6.10 -1.09 -21.31
N ASN A 70 -5.34 -0.17 -20.71
CA ASN A 70 -4.03 -0.52 -20.19
C ASN A 70 -4.16 -1.46 -19.00
N GLU A 71 -3.15 -2.29 -18.87
CA GLU A 71 -2.99 -3.26 -17.81
C GLU A 71 -1.71 -2.93 -17.08
N THR A 72 -1.68 -3.09 -15.76
CA THR A 72 -0.51 -2.78 -14.95
C THR A 72 -0.03 -4.02 -14.22
N TYR A 73 1.28 -4.23 -14.24
CA TYR A 73 1.96 -5.35 -13.57
C TYR A 73 3.00 -4.76 -12.61
N ILE A 74 2.96 -5.21 -11.35
CA ILE A 74 3.88 -4.80 -10.30
C ILE A 74 4.48 -6.05 -9.68
N ARG A 75 5.80 -6.23 -9.80
CA ARG A 75 6.49 -7.37 -9.17
C ARG A 75 6.55 -7.16 -7.66
N ALA A 76 6.05 -8.13 -6.90
CA ALA A 76 6.11 -8.12 -5.43
C ALA A 76 7.48 -8.57 -4.92
N LEU A 77 7.75 -8.29 -3.64
CA LEU A 77 9.00 -8.64 -2.96
C LEU A 77 9.34 -10.14 -3.04
N ASN A 78 8.33 -11.01 -2.96
CA ASN A 78 8.49 -12.47 -3.00
C ASN A 78 8.60 -13.05 -4.41
N GLY A 79 8.67 -12.21 -5.45
CA GLY A 79 8.79 -12.62 -6.85
C GLY A 79 7.46 -12.82 -7.59
N GLY A 80 6.32 -12.86 -6.89
CA GLY A 80 5.00 -12.88 -7.56
C GLY A 80 4.64 -11.53 -8.19
N VAL A 81 3.52 -11.45 -8.91
CA VAL A 81 3.10 -10.23 -9.61
C VAL A 81 1.67 -9.85 -9.25
N TRP A 82 1.50 -8.59 -8.83
CA TRP A 82 0.19 -7.95 -8.78
C TRP A 82 -0.18 -7.44 -10.17
N TYR A 83 -1.30 -7.93 -10.70
CA TYR A 83 -1.84 -7.55 -12.00
C TYR A 83 -3.13 -6.75 -11.79
N LEU A 84 -3.11 -5.47 -12.20
CA LEU A 84 -4.30 -4.64 -12.31
C LEU A 84 -4.87 -4.76 -13.71
N LYS A 85 -6.08 -5.30 -13.78
CA LYS A 85 -6.83 -5.48 -15.04
C LYS A 85 -7.19 -4.14 -15.66
N ALA A 86 -7.45 -4.18 -16.96
CA ALA A 86 -7.94 -3.04 -17.73
C ALA A 86 -9.12 -2.32 -17.04
N GLU A 87 -9.15 -1.00 -17.21
CA GLU A 87 -10.12 -0.09 -16.59
C GLU A 87 -10.15 -0.16 -15.05
N ARG A 88 -9.06 -0.66 -14.43
CA ARG A 88 -8.95 -0.86 -12.97
C ARG A 88 -10.06 -1.75 -12.42
N SER A 89 -10.55 -2.67 -13.24
CA SER A 89 -11.70 -3.53 -12.93
C SER A 89 -11.42 -4.54 -11.81
N GLY A 90 -10.15 -4.85 -11.53
CA GLY A 90 -9.78 -5.69 -10.40
C GLY A 90 -8.29 -5.99 -10.35
N TRP A 91 -7.86 -6.49 -9.20
CA TRP A 91 -6.51 -7.00 -8.97
C TRP A 91 -6.51 -8.52 -9.05
N GLU A 92 -5.44 -9.09 -9.60
CA GLU A 92 -5.16 -10.52 -9.62
C GLU A 92 -3.72 -10.78 -9.18
N TRP A 93 -3.52 -11.92 -8.52
CA TRP A 93 -2.21 -12.40 -8.12
C TRP A 93 -1.72 -13.44 -9.13
N LEU A 94 -0.59 -13.18 -9.77
CA LEU A 94 0.05 -14.10 -10.70
C LEU A 94 1.25 -14.76 -10.01
N VAL A 95 1.29 -16.10 -10.08
CA VAL A 95 2.42 -16.89 -9.59
C VAL A 95 3.52 -16.85 -10.65
N GLY A 96 4.75 -16.51 -10.22
CA GLY A 96 5.94 -16.49 -11.06
C GLY A 96 6.51 -17.87 -11.33
#